data_AF-Q6YIR1-F1
#
_entry.id   AF-Q6YIR1-F1
#
_cell.length_a   1.000
_cell.length_b   1.000
_cell.length_c   1.000
_cell.angle_alpha   90.00
_cell.angle_beta   90.00
_cell.angle_gamma   90.00
#
_symmetry.space_group_name_H-M   'P 1'
#
loop_
_entity.id
_entity.type
_entity.pdbx_description
1 polymer ?
#
loop_
_entity_poly.entity_id
_entity_poly.type
_entity_poly.pdbx_seq_one_letter_code
_entity_poly.pdbx_strand_id
1 'polypeptide(L)'
;AVSSKQRVAGLDFIPGLHPVLSLSRMDQTLAIYQQILTSLHSRNVVQISNDLENLRDLLHLLASSKSCPLPRARGLESFESLGGVLEAS
;
A
#
# COMPACT_ATOMS: atom_id res chain seq x y z
N ALA A 1 -26.16 -27.92 -16.59
CA ALA A 1 -24.84 -27.29 -16.44
C ALA A 1 -24.94 -25.85 -16.93
N VAL A 2 -24.73 -24.86 -16.06
CA VAL A 2 -24.73 -23.44 -16.46
C VAL A 2 -23.33 -23.10 -16.94
N SER A 3 -23.21 -22.64 -18.19
CA SER A 3 -21.95 -22.32 -18.86
C SER A 3 -21.23 -21.19 -18.13
N SER A 4 -20.04 -21.46 -17.59
CA SER A 4 -19.33 -20.57 -16.67
C SER A 4 -18.47 -19.47 -17.32
N LYS A 5 -18.53 -19.19 -18.63
CA LYS A 5 -17.57 -18.25 -19.25
C LYS A 5 -18.09 -17.52 -20.50
N GLN A 6 -19.19 -16.78 -20.39
CA GLN A 6 -19.45 -15.69 -21.33
C GLN A 6 -18.94 -14.39 -20.71
N ARG A 7 -17.64 -14.10 -20.91
CA ARG A 7 -17.09 -12.78 -20.57
C ARG A 7 -17.69 -11.78 -21.54
N VAL A 8 -18.58 -10.92 -21.04
CA VAL A 8 -19.12 -9.79 -21.80
C VAL A 8 -17.98 -8.78 -21.96
N ALA A 9 -17.51 -8.59 -23.19
CA ALA A 9 -16.50 -7.57 -23.51
C ALA A 9 -17.10 -6.16 -23.34
N GLY A 10 -16.31 -5.19 -22.87
CA GLY A 10 -16.77 -3.79 -22.70
C GLY A 10 -17.17 -3.41 -21.27
N LEU A 11 -17.11 -4.34 -20.31
CA LEU A 11 -17.22 -4.06 -18.88
C LEU A 11 -15.85 -3.91 -18.18
N ASP A 12 -14.78 -3.89 -18.96
CA ASP A 12 -13.40 -3.80 -18.47
C ASP A 12 -13.10 -2.47 -17.75
N PHE A 13 -13.97 -1.47 -17.92
CA PHE A 13 -13.89 -0.15 -17.28
C PHE A 13 -14.82 0.02 -16.07
N ILE A 14 -15.63 -0.99 -15.72
CA ILE A 14 -16.38 -0.93 -14.47
C ILE A 14 -15.33 -0.96 -13.35
N PRO A 15 -15.19 0.13 -12.56
CA PRO A 15 -14.28 0.10 -11.43
C PRO A 15 -14.81 -1.00 -10.51
N GLY A 16 -14.10 -2.14 -10.43
CA GLY A 16 -14.40 -3.15 -9.42
C GLY A 16 -14.40 -2.46 -8.07
N LEU A 17 -15.22 -2.93 -7.11
CA LEU A 17 -15.31 -2.39 -5.76
C LEU A 17 -13.89 -2.14 -5.22
N HIS A 18 -13.42 -0.91 -5.35
CA HIS A 18 -12.07 -0.56 -4.92
C HIS A 18 -12.08 -0.81 -3.43
N PRO A 19 -11.14 -1.60 -2.90
CA PRO A 19 -11.11 -1.82 -1.47
C PRO A 19 -11.11 -0.44 -0.80
N VAL A 20 -12.11 -0.22 0.05
CA VAL A 20 -12.29 1.05 0.75
C VAL A 20 -10.94 1.50 1.29
N LEU A 21 -10.50 2.67 0.83
CA LEU A 21 -9.25 3.30 1.23
C LEU A 21 -9.35 3.66 2.72
N SER A 22 -8.95 2.73 3.58
CA SER A 22 -8.88 2.98 5.02
C SER A 22 -7.55 3.61 5.38
N LEU A 23 -7.55 4.46 6.42
CA LEU A 23 -6.32 5.01 6.99
C LEU A 23 -5.34 3.88 7.40
N SER A 24 -5.85 2.72 7.82
CA SER A 24 -5.03 1.54 8.11
C SER A 24 -4.36 0.93 6.89
N ARG A 25 -5.04 0.88 5.73
CA ARG A 25 -4.44 0.42 4.46
C ARG A 25 -3.41 1.43 3.96
N MET A 26 -3.65 2.72 4.16
CA MET A 26 -2.67 3.77 3.85
C MET A 26 -1.42 3.58 4.70
N ASP A 27 -1.54 3.49 6.04
CA ASP A 27 -0.40 3.26 6.95
C ASP A 27 0.40 1.99 6.59
N GLN A 28 -0.30 0.89 6.33
CA GLN A 28 0.31 -0.37 5.88
C GLN A 28 1.09 -0.22 4.56
N THR A 29 0.58 0.57 3.63
CA THR A 29 1.24 0.82 2.33
C THR A 29 2.51 1.65 2.53
N LEU A 30 2.45 2.70 3.35
CA LEU A 30 3.61 3.54 3.64
C LEU A 30 4.70 2.75 4.39
N ALA A 31 4.33 1.86 5.31
CA ALA A 31 5.27 0.99 6.01
C ALA A 31 6.04 0.06 5.04
N ILE A 32 5.37 -0.46 4.01
CA ILE A 32 6.00 -1.27 2.96
C ILE A 32 6.99 -0.41 2.16
N TYR A 33 6.60 0.79 1.74
CA TYR A 33 7.50 1.69 1.02
C TYR A 33 8.72 2.09 1.85
N GLN A 34 8.56 2.34 3.15
CA GLN A 34 9.70 2.60 4.04
C GLN A 34 10.69 1.43 4.05
N GLN A 35 10.23 0.18 4.10
CA GLN A 35 11.11 -0.98 4.03
C GLN A 35 11.85 -1.08 2.68
N ILE A 36 11.15 -0.88 1.56
CA ILE A 36 11.76 -0.89 0.23
C ILE A 36 12.82 0.21 0.13
N LEU A 37 12.49 1.42 0.57
CA LEU A 37 13.42 2.54 0.57
C LEU A 37 14.64 2.25 1.45
N THR A 38 14.47 1.64 2.62
CA THR A 38 15.59 1.29 3.50
C THR A 38 16.59 0.34 2.83
N SER A 39 16.17 -0.50 1.87
CA SER A 39 17.09 -1.37 1.12
C SER A 39 17.82 -0.65 -0.02
N LEU A 40 17.34 0.52 -0.46
CA LEU A 40 17.92 1.33 -1.53
C LEU A 40 18.89 2.37 -0.97
N HIS A 41 20.19 2.14 -1.08
CA HIS A 41 21.19 3.06 -0.54
C HIS A 41 21.40 4.27 -1.46
N SER A 42 20.60 5.34 -1.30
CA SER A 42 20.80 6.61 -2.02
C SER A 42 20.46 7.85 -1.17
N ARG A 43 21.02 9.00 -1.53
CA ARG A 43 20.80 10.26 -0.79
C ARG A 43 19.33 10.73 -0.85
N ASN A 44 18.67 10.56 -1.98
CA ASN A 44 17.27 10.98 -2.15
C ASN A 44 16.31 10.09 -1.35
N VAL A 45 16.67 8.82 -1.19
CA VAL A 45 15.89 7.85 -0.41
C VAL A 45 15.77 8.26 1.06
N VAL A 46 16.80 8.89 1.64
CA VAL A 46 16.77 9.36 3.04
C VAL A 46 15.68 10.42 3.23
N GLN A 47 15.59 11.38 2.32
CA GLN A 47 14.56 12.43 2.39
C GLN A 47 13.16 11.84 2.24
N ILE A 48 12.97 10.97 1.25
CA ILE A 48 11.67 10.32 1.00
C ILE A 48 11.26 9.47 2.21
N SER A 49 12.20 8.77 2.85
CA SER A 49 11.92 7.98 4.06
C SER A 49 11.43 8.84 5.22
N ASN A 50 12.02 10.03 5.41
CA ASN A 50 11.57 10.98 6.43
C ASN A 50 10.17 11.53 6.11
N ASP A 51 9.91 11.86 4.84
CA ASP A 51 8.59 12.33 4.40
C ASP A 51 7.50 11.27 4.61
N LEU A 52 7.84 10.00 4.37
CA LEU A 52 6.97 8.86 4.65
C LEU A 52 6.66 8.71 6.14
N GLU A 53 7.63 8.91 7.01
CA GLU A 53 7.43 8.87 8.46
C GLU A 53 6.49 9.98 8.91
N ASN A 54 6.74 11.22 8.47
CA ASN A 54 5.85 12.36 8.73
C ASN A 54 4.41 12.09 8.29
N LEU A 55 4.23 11.46 7.12
CA LEU A 55 2.89 11.14 6.60
C LEU A 55 2.19 10.07 7.44
N ARG A 56 2.92 9.07 7.93
CA ARG A 56 2.36 8.05 8.85
C ARG A 56 1.93 8.67 10.17
N ASP A 57 2.72 9.59 10.72
CA ASP A 57 2.35 10.33 11.94
C ASP A 57 1.07 11.14 11.74
N LEU A 58 0.93 11.83 10.60
CA LEU A 58 -0.29 12.55 10.26
C LEU A 58 -1.51 11.61 10.12
N LEU A 59 -1.34 10.41 9.57
CA LEU A 59 -2.42 9.42 9.51
C LEU A 59 -2.82 8.95 10.91
N HIS A 60 -1.85 8.68 11.80
CA HIS A 60 -2.13 8.30 13.18
C HIS A 60 -2.82 9.42 13.97
N LEU A 61 -2.39 10.68 13.79
CA LEU A 61 -3.04 11.85 14.38
C LEU A 61 -4.48 12.01 13.88
N LEU A 62 -4.71 11.89 12.57
CA LEU A 62 -6.04 11.94 11.98
C LEU A 62 -6.94 10.83 12.51
N ALA A 63 -6.43 9.60 12.58
CA ALA A 63 -7.18 8.45 13.07
C ALA A 63 -7.54 8.61 14.56
N SER A 64 -6.61 9.14 15.36
CA SER A 64 -6.83 9.48 16.77
C SER A 64 -7.91 10.55 16.93
N SER A 65 -7.89 11.61 16.10
CA SER A 65 -8.93 12.65 16.09
C SER A 65 -10.33 12.12 15.76
N LYS A 66 -10.40 10.99 15.04
CA LYS A 66 -11.65 10.29 14.69
C LYS A 66 -12.02 9.18 15.66
N SER A 67 -11.30 9.02 16.78
CA SER A 67 -11.48 7.93 17.74
C SER A 67 -11.37 6.53 17.12
N CYS A 68 -10.55 6.39 16.08
CA CYS A 68 -10.33 5.15 15.34
C CYS A 68 -8.83 4.79 15.38
N PRO A 69 -8.32 4.14 16.44
CA PRO A 69 -6.89 3.81 16.52
C PRO A 69 -6.49 2.88 15.35
N LEU A 70 -5.35 3.18 14.72
CA LEU A 70 -4.82 2.33 13.65
C LEU A 70 -4.10 1.12 14.24
N PRO A 71 -4.32 -0.10 13.73
CA PRO A 71 -3.50 -1.24 14.08
C PRO A 71 -2.07 -0.99 13.62
N ARG A 72 -1.09 -1.55 14.33
CA ARG A 72 0.32 -1.46 13.94
C ARG A 72 0.49 -2.08 12.54
N ALA A 73 0.91 -1.27 11.57
CA ALA A 73 1.33 -1.80 10.27
C ALA A 73 2.46 -2.82 10.45
N ARG A 74 2.35 -3.93 9.72
CA ARG A 74 3.37 -4.97 9.71
C ARG A 74 4.25 -4.77 8.48
N GLY A 75 5.56 -4.88 8.65
CA GLY A 75 6.45 -4.99 7.51
C GLY A 75 6.14 -6.24 6.67
N LEU A 76 6.66 -6.28 5.45
CA LEU A 76 6.83 -7.52 4.71
C LEU A 76 7.78 -8.45 5.45
N GLU A 77 7.47 -9.75 5.42
CA GLU A 77 8.33 -10.81 5.95
C GLU A 77 9.56 -11.04 5.05
N SER A 78 9.42 -10.84 3.73
CA SER A 78 10.50 -10.94 2.75
C SER A 78 10.19 -10.06 1.54
N PHE A 79 11.24 -9.50 0.91
CA PHE A 79 11.11 -8.79 -0.37
C PHE A 79 10.84 -9.73 -1.55
N GLU A 80 11.02 -11.05 -1.40
CA GLU A 80 10.71 -12.03 -2.45
C GLU A 80 9.24 -11.98 -2.88
N SER A 81 8.32 -11.64 -1.97
CA SER A 81 6.90 -11.45 -2.31
C SER A 81 6.64 -10.21 -3.17
N LEU A 82 7.62 -9.31 -3.32
CA LEU A 82 7.57 -8.13 -4.18
C LEU A 82 8.32 -8.32 -5.50
N GLY A 83 8.95 -9.48 -5.74
CA GLY A 83 9.81 -9.72 -6.90
C GLY A 83 9.15 -9.37 -8.23
N GLY A 84 7.95 -9.89 -8.52
CA GLY A 84 7.27 -9.59 -9.78
C GLY A 84 6.78 -8.13 -9.95
N VAL A 85 6.80 -7.32 -8.89
CA VAL A 85 6.34 -5.92 -8.90
C VAL A 85 7.50 -4.94 -9.02
N LEU A 86 8.67 -5.29 -8.49
CA LEU A 86 9.86 -4.43 -8.49
C LEU A 86 10.76 -4.64 -9.72
N GLU A 87 10.61 -5.75 -10.43
CA GLU A 87 11.31 -6.00 -11.69
C GLU A 87 10.74 -5.16 -12.84
N ALA A 88 11.62 -4.51 -13.59
CA ALA A 88 11.27 -3.79 -14.82
C ALA A 88 11.89 -4.51 -16.03
N SER A 89 11.09 -4.68 -17.09
CA SER A 89 11.48 -5.35 -18.35
C SER A 89 12.44 -4.55 -19.21
#